data_AF-E1IEE9-F1
#
_entry.id   AF-E1IEE9-F1
#
_cell.length_a   1.000
_cell.length_b   1.000
_cell.length_c   1.000
_cell.angle_alpha   90.00
_cell.angle_beta   90.00
_cell.angle_gamma   90.00
#
_symmetry.space_group_name_H-M   'P 1'
#
loop_
_entity.id
_entity.type
_entity.pdbx_description
1 polymer ?
#
loop_
_entity_poly.entity_id
_entity_poly.type
_entity_poly.pdbx_seq_one_letter_code
_entity_poly.pdbx_strand_id
1 'polypeptide(L)'
;MITPTIITRSLEDYRAEQLMNVREFANYLGINEATYRRLLTDPQKVQAPLRRRVRDTLKVSPYLVKELYPYPSAHLQAQNVAGYNRAQQEGWIEVDDDLEPTGRIFDHTGNER
;
A
#
# COMPACT_ATOMS: atom_id res chain seq x y z
N MET A 1 9.49 -13.65 20.57
CA MET A 1 10.10 -13.39 19.25
C MET A 1 9.28 -12.29 18.62
N ILE A 2 9.87 -11.12 18.34
CA ILE A 2 9.14 -10.03 17.67
C ILE A 2 9.13 -10.39 16.19
N THR A 3 7.96 -10.71 15.64
CA THR A 3 7.79 -10.86 14.20
C THR A 3 8.11 -9.51 13.56
N PRO A 4 9.11 -9.39 12.68
CA PRO A 4 9.43 -8.11 12.07
C PRO A 4 8.20 -7.65 11.26
N THR A 5 7.59 -6.54 11.69
CA THR A 5 6.53 -5.89 10.95
C THR A 5 7.07 -5.54 9.57
N ILE A 6 6.47 -6.12 8.53
CA ILE A 6 6.80 -5.77 7.15
C ILE A 6 6.23 -4.38 6.90
N ILE A 7 7.09 -3.36 6.98
CA ILE A 7 6.70 -1.97 6.75
C ILE A 7 6.77 -1.68 5.25
N THR A 8 5.62 -1.40 4.64
CA THR A 8 5.56 -0.86 3.27
C THR A 8 6.22 0.52 3.25
N ARG A 9 7.16 0.73 2.33
CA ARG A 9 7.94 1.96 2.19
C ARG A 9 7.57 2.71 0.92
N SER A 10 7.75 4.01 0.89
CA SER A 10 7.61 4.81 -0.32
C SER A 10 8.92 4.86 -1.13
N LEU A 11 8.83 5.16 -2.41
CA LEU A 11 10.00 5.48 -3.26
C LEU A 11 10.83 6.66 -2.72
N GLU A 12 10.21 7.58 -1.98
CA GLU A 12 10.92 8.70 -1.33
C GLU A 12 11.76 8.22 -0.14
N ASP A 13 11.32 7.19 0.58
CA ASP A 13 12.12 6.59 1.66
C ASP A 13 13.40 5.95 1.10
N TYR A 14 13.28 5.18 0.00
CA TYR A 14 14.46 4.61 -0.68
C TYR A 14 15.40 5.69 -1.23
N ARG A 15 14.85 6.80 -1.75
CA ARG A 15 15.65 7.94 -2.22
C ARG A 15 16.42 8.59 -1.07
N ALA A 16 15.73 8.87 0.04
CA ALA A 16 16.30 9.54 1.19
C ALA A 16 17.43 8.72 1.83
N GLU A 17 17.28 7.40 1.92
CA GLU A 17 18.35 6.51 2.41
C GLU A 17 19.60 6.53 1.56
N GLN A 18 19.46 6.68 0.25
CA GLN A 18 20.58 6.75 -0.67
C GLN A 18 21.18 8.16 -0.76
N LEU A 19 20.62 9.14 -0.05
CA LEU A 19 21.05 10.55 -0.04
C LEU A 19 21.07 11.17 -1.44
N MET A 20 20.23 10.68 -2.35
CA MET A 20 20.15 11.15 -3.73
C MET A 20 19.11 12.26 -3.87
N ASN A 21 19.36 13.23 -4.74
CA ASN A 21 18.30 14.12 -5.19
C ASN A 21 17.34 13.38 -6.15
N VAL A 22 16.20 14.03 -6.46
CA VAL A 22 15.16 13.43 -7.31
C VAL A 22 15.70 13.00 -8.68
N ARG A 23 16.56 13.81 -9.30
CA ARG A 23 17.09 13.55 -10.64
C ARG A 23 18.05 12.36 -10.64
N GLU A 24 18.96 12.32 -9.66
CA GLU A 24 19.89 11.20 -9.46
C GLU A 24 19.15 9.89 -9.24
N PHE A 25 18.13 9.91 -8.38
CA PHE A 25 17.37 8.71 -8.07
C PHE A 25 16.50 8.24 -9.24
N ALA A 26 15.88 9.16 -9.98
CA ALA A 26 15.17 8.81 -11.21
C ALA A 26 16.10 8.12 -12.23
N ASN A 27 17.32 8.67 -12.40
CA ASN A 27 18.33 8.07 -13.26
C ASN A 27 18.78 6.70 -12.78
N TYR A 28 19.01 6.53 -11.47
CA TYR A 28 19.30 5.24 -10.85
C TYR A 28 18.21 4.19 -11.14
N LEU A 29 16.94 4.60 -11.08
CA LEU A 29 15.78 3.78 -11.44
C LEU A 29 15.62 3.53 -12.95
N GLY A 30 16.46 4.15 -13.80
CA GLY A 30 16.39 4.01 -15.25
C GLY A 30 15.14 4.65 -15.88
N ILE A 31 14.66 5.73 -15.28
CA ILE A 31 13.50 6.54 -15.71
C ILE A 31 13.85 8.04 -15.68
N ASN A 32 13.02 8.88 -16.28
CA ASN A 32 13.18 10.33 -16.15
C ASN A 32 12.45 10.88 -14.93
N GLU A 33 12.81 12.10 -14.51
CA GLU A 33 12.24 12.77 -13.35
C GLU A 33 10.71 12.97 -13.45
N ALA A 34 10.17 13.24 -14.63
CA ALA A 34 8.72 13.39 -14.81
C ALA A 34 7.97 12.08 -14.56
N THR A 35 8.53 10.95 -15.01
CA THR A 35 8.01 9.61 -14.71
C THR A 35 8.12 9.30 -13.22
N TYR A 36 9.23 9.66 -12.57
CA TYR A 36 9.38 9.49 -11.12
C TYR A 36 8.31 10.27 -10.34
N ARG A 37 8.14 11.56 -10.63
CA ARG A 37 7.08 12.38 -10.01
C ARG A 37 5.67 11.84 -10.28
N ARG A 38 5.45 11.21 -11.44
CA ARG A 38 4.19 10.54 -11.76
C ARG A 38 3.99 9.24 -10.98
N LEU A 39 5.04 8.48 -10.67
CA LEU A 39 4.95 7.33 -9.76
C LEU A 39 4.49 7.75 -8.36
N LEU A 40 4.98 8.89 -7.88
CA LEU A 40 4.61 9.39 -6.54
C LEU A 40 3.16 9.89 -6.46
N THR A 41 2.63 10.45 -7.55
CA THR A 41 1.31 11.09 -7.56
C THR A 41 0.21 10.22 -8.13
N ASP A 42 0.48 9.48 -9.20
CA ASP A 42 -0.49 8.63 -9.90
C ASP A 42 0.23 7.43 -10.56
N PRO A 43 0.66 6.44 -9.76
CA PRO A 43 1.44 5.31 -10.26
C PRO A 43 0.70 4.46 -11.28
N GLN A 44 -0.64 4.51 -11.32
CA GLN A 44 -1.46 3.77 -12.26
C GLN A 44 -1.33 4.31 -13.69
N LYS A 45 -1.09 5.61 -13.84
CA LYS A 45 -0.81 6.23 -15.15
C LYS A 45 0.58 5.90 -15.69
N VAL A 46 1.44 5.26 -14.89
CA VAL A 46 2.77 4.82 -15.34
C VAL A 46 2.65 3.41 -15.94
N GLN A 47 3.16 3.26 -17.16
CA GLN A 47 3.10 2.01 -17.89
C GLN A 47 3.73 0.86 -17.09
N ALA A 48 3.11 -0.32 -17.14
CA ALA A 48 3.56 -1.49 -16.39
C ALA A 48 5.03 -1.88 -16.63
N PRO A 49 5.60 -1.79 -17.85
CA PRO A 49 7.03 -2.06 -18.06
C PRO A 49 7.96 -1.13 -17.27
N LEU A 50 7.59 0.14 -17.09
CA LEU A 50 8.38 1.10 -16.32
C LEU A 50 8.29 0.80 -14.81
N ARG A 51 7.09 0.49 -14.31
CA ARG A 51 6.92 0.04 -12.92
C ARG A 51 7.69 -1.25 -12.63
N ARG A 52 7.69 -2.19 -13.57
CA ARG A 52 8.50 -3.41 -13.48
C ARG A 52 9.99 -3.11 -13.40
N ARG A 53 10.49 -2.20 -14.24
CA ARG A 53 11.91 -1.76 -14.20
C ARG A 53 12.27 -1.18 -12.84
N VAL A 54 11.45 -0.27 -12.30
CA VAL A 54 11.68 0.34 -10.98
C VAL A 54 11.76 -0.74 -9.90
N ARG A 55 10.83 -1.69 -9.89
CA ARG A 55 10.85 -2.86 -8.98
C ARG A 55 12.15 -3.65 -9.14
N ASP A 56 12.53 -3.97 -10.37
CA ASP A 56 13.71 -4.79 -10.66
C ASP A 56 15.01 -4.11 -10.21
N THR A 57 15.10 -2.78 -10.36
CA THR A 57 16.23 -1.99 -9.84
C THR A 57 16.30 -2.03 -8.32
N LEU A 58 15.16 -1.86 -7.64
CA LEU A 58 15.10 -1.87 -6.17
C LEU A 58 15.25 -3.27 -5.57
N LYS A 59 15.06 -4.34 -6.36
CA LYS A 59 15.13 -5.74 -5.93
C LYS A 59 14.22 -6.08 -4.75
N VAL A 60 13.05 -5.45 -4.71
CA VAL A 60 12.04 -5.63 -3.67
C VAL A 60 10.74 -6.18 -4.24
N SER A 61 9.98 -6.87 -3.39
CA SER A 61 8.61 -7.25 -3.70
C SER A 61 7.76 -5.99 -3.97
N PRO A 62 6.86 -5.98 -4.97
CA PRO A 62 6.01 -4.83 -5.25
C PRO A 62 5.09 -4.47 -4.08
N TYR A 63 4.78 -5.42 -3.20
CA TYR A 63 3.99 -5.20 -2.00
C TYR A 63 4.73 -4.40 -0.91
N LEU A 64 6.05 -4.25 -1.02
CA LEU A 64 6.89 -3.50 -0.07
C LEU A 64 7.09 -2.04 -0.47
N VAL A 65 6.63 -1.66 -1.68
CA VAL A 65 6.77 -0.30 -2.19
C VAL A 65 5.38 0.26 -2.48
N LYS A 66 4.99 1.31 -1.75
CA LYS A 66 3.67 1.93 -1.83
C LYS A 66 3.25 2.25 -3.27
N GLU A 67 4.14 2.82 -4.07
CA GLU A 67 3.86 3.24 -5.45
C GLU A 67 3.85 2.06 -6.45
N LEU A 68 4.36 0.89 -6.06
CA LEU A 68 4.36 -0.31 -6.89
C LEU A 68 3.32 -1.34 -6.45
N TYR A 69 2.60 -1.05 -5.37
CA TYR A 69 1.59 -1.94 -4.83
C TYR A 69 0.55 -2.27 -5.91
N PRO A 70 0.33 -3.55 -6.22
CA PRO A 70 -0.61 -3.91 -7.25
C PRO A 70 -2.02 -3.51 -6.81
N TYR A 71 -2.76 -2.88 -7.72
CA TYR A 71 -4.13 -2.51 -7.41
C TYR A 71 -4.97 -3.78 -7.18
N PRO A 72 -5.83 -3.80 -6.14
CA PRO A 72 -6.70 -4.95 -5.92
C PRO A 72 -7.53 -5.22 -7.17
N SER A 73 -7.76 -6.49 -7.50
CA SER A 73 -8.63 -6.84 -8.64
C SER A 73 -10.04 -6.24 -8.42
N ALA A 74 -10.77 -5.95 -9.50
CA ALA A 74 -12.14 -5.44 -9.38
C ALA A 74 -13.03 -6.35 -8.52
N HIS A 75 -12.79 -7.66 -8.59
CA HIS A 75 -13.45 -8.65 -7.74
C HIS A 75 -13.12 -8.46 -6.25
N LEU A 76 -11.84 -8.31 -5.89
CA LEU A 76 -11.42 -8.09 -4.50
C LEU A 76 -11.93 -6.75 -3.96
N GLN A 77 -11.97 -5.71 -4.79
CA GLN A 77 -12.58 -4.42 -4.43
C GLN A 77 -14.08 -4.58 -4.13
N ALA A 78 -14.81 -5.31 -4.99
CA ALA A 78 -16.23 -5.57 -4.79
C ALA A 78 -16.49 -6.38 -3.50
N GLN A 79 -15.64 -7.37 -3.21
CA GLN A 79 -15.70 -8.12 -1.95
C GLN A 79 -15.47 -7.24 -0.72
N ASN A 80 -14.45 -6.37 -0.75
CA ASN A 80 -14.17 -5.45 0.35
C ASN A 80 -15.33 -4.47 0.58
N VAL A 81 -15.92 -3.93 -0.48
CA VAL A 81 -17.10 -3.04 -0.38
C VAL A 81 -18.31 -3.80 0.18
N ALA A 82 -18.54 -5.04 -0.26
CA ALA A 82 -19.62 -5.87 0.27
C ALA A 82 -19.42 -6.18 1.76
N GLY A 83 -18.19 -6.51 2.17
CA GLY A 83 -17.84 -6.71 3.58
C GLY A 83 -18.04 -5.45 4.43
N TYR A 84 -17.60 -4.29 3.94
CA TYR A 84 -17.84 -3.00 4.60
C TYR A 84 -19.34 -2.73 4.76
N ASN A 85 -20.13 -2.87 3.70
CA ASN A 85 -21.58 -2.64 3.75
C ASN A 85 -22.29 -3.61 4.70
N ARG A 86 -21.84 -4.86 4.77
CA ARG A 86 -22.33 -5.83 5.73
C ARG A 86 -22.02 -5.40 7.17
N ALA A 87 -20.79 -4.99 7.45
CA ALA A 87 -20.40 -4.49 8.77
C ALA A 87 -21.17 -3.22 9.17
N GLN A 88 -21.51 -2.36 8.21
CA GLN A 88 -22.38 -1.20 8.45
C GLN A 88 -23.80 -1.59 8.90
N GLN A 89 -24.31 -2.75 8.48
CA GLN A 89 -25.64 -3.26 8.83
C GLN A 89 -25.61 -4.11 10.12
N GLU A 90 -24.65 -5.02 10.20
CA GLU A 90 -24.53 -6.02 11.27
C GLU A 90 -23.76 -5.49 12.49
N GLY A 91 -22.83 -4.55 12.28
CA GLY A 91 -21.90 -4.01 13.28
C GLY A 91 -20.45 -4.43 13.04
N TRP A 92 -19.53 -3.68 13.64
CA TRP A 92 -18.08 -3.91 13.63
C TRP A 92 -17.66 -4.71 14.86
N ILE A 93 -16.88 -5.76 14.67
CA ILE A 93 -16.39 -6.60 15.75
C ILE A 93 -15.09 -6.01 16.27
N GLU A 94 -15.01 -5.76 17.58
CA GLU A 94 -13.75 -5.41 18.22
C GLU A 94 -12.88 -6.66 18.38
N VAL A 95 -11.62 -6.52 18.00
CA VAL A 95 -10.58 -7.53 18.19
C VAL A 95 -9.56 -7.03 19.20
N ASP A 96 -8.95 -7.96 19.94
CA ASP A 96 -7.84 -7.65 20.83
C ASP A 96 -6.50 -7.49 20.07
N ASP A 97 -5.42 -7.29 20.83
CA ASP A 97 -4.07 -7.13 20.28
C ASP A 97 -3.56 -8.39 19.54
N ASP A 98 -4.13 -9.57 19.83
CA ASP A 98 -3.84 -10.83 19.17
C ASP A 98 -4.78 -11.11 17.97
N LEU A 99 -5.65 -10.14 17.64
CA LEU A 99 -6.66 -10.19 16.59
C LEU A 99 -7.79 -11.19 16.84
N GLU A 100 -8.00 -11.60 18.09
CA GLU A 100 -9.11 -12.46 18.49
C GLU A 100 -10.38 -11.63 18.76
N PRO A 101 -11.57 -12.09 18.33
CA PRO A 101 -12.82 -11.40 18.61
C PRO A 101 -13.09 -11.28 20.11
N THR A 102 -13.28 -10.07 20.60
CA THR A 102 -13.65 -9.81 22.01
C THR A 102 -15.11 -10.15 22.32
N GLY A 103 -15.94 -10.28 21.28
CA GLY A 103 -17.39 -10.44 21.38
C GLY A 103 -18.17 -9.12 21.42
N ARG A 104 -17.48 -7.96 21.48
CA ARG A 104 -18.12 -6.64 21.46
C ARG A 104 -18.40 -6.21 20.02
N ILE A 105 -19.59 -5.64 19.81
CA ILE A 105 -20.07 -5.20 18.49
C ILE A 105 -20.36 -3.71 18.55
N PHE A 106 -19.85 -2.98 17.57
CA PHE A 106 -19.98 -1.53 17.47
C PHE A 106 -20.79 -1.14 16.24
N ASP A 107 -21.56 -0.06 16.34
CA ASP A 107 -22.18 0.56 15.18
C ASP A 107 -21.16 1.35 14.35
N HIS A 108 -21.64 1.92 13.24
CA HIS A 108 -20.83 2.71 12.33
C HIS A 108 -20.35 4.06 12.89
N THR A 109 -20.86 4.48 14.05
CA THR A 109 -20.45 5.69 14.77
C THR A 109 -19.51 5.37 15.94
N GLY A 110 -19.24 4.09 16.20
CA GLY A 110 -18.37 3.63 17.28
C GLY A 110 -19.09 3.46 18.63
N ASN A 111 -20.42 3.40 18.66
CA ASN A 111 -21.16 3.05 19.87
C ASN A 111 -21.36 1.53 19.95
N GLU A 112 -21.23 0.96 21.15
CA GLU A 112 -21.49 -0.46 21.39
C GLU A 112 -23.00 -0.76 21.25
N ARG A 113 -23.32 -1.88 20.60
CA ARG A 113 -24.71 -2.34 20.34
C ARG A 113 -25.18 -3.38 21.35
#